data_AF-A0A929G577-F1
#
_entry.id   AF-A0A929G577-F1
#
_cell.length_a   1.000
_cell.length_b   1.000
_cell.length_c   1.000
_cell.angle_alpha   90.00
_cell.angle_beta   90.00
_cell.angle_gamma   90.00
#
_symmetry.space_group_name_H-M   'P 1'
#
loop_
_entity.id
_entity.type
_entity.pdbx_description
1 polymer ?
#
loop_
_entity_poly.entity_id
_entity_poly.type
_entity_poly.pdbx_seq_one_letter_code
_entity_poly.pdbx_strand_id
1 'polypeptide(L)'
;MTDPWSLIVLNPVLNVLIALSSVLWGNFGLAIIALTVIVRLALLPLTLKQLKATKALQGMQPKIQELQKKYGKSQQKLQQEMKKLYAEAGVNPLGCLWPMLVQFPVWIALYQSIMRALATTPDSLLDLSQHLYSWPVVTQAIPCGSQFLWLNLGYPDSTLILAVIVGGTMWVQQKMVTGPSPDPRQQSMNRMMQMMMPLMFAVFTLMFPSGLALFWAVSNVIGIVIQYFVTGWGYLRPKPSTELAPVHGSKSATKSGRQSRKG
;
A
#
# COMPACT_ATOMS: atom_id res chain seq x y z
N MET A 1 9.50 6.04 -33.03
CA MET A 1 10.64 5.77 -32.11
C MET A 1 10.03 5.25 -30.83
N THR A 2 10.19 3.96 -30.50
CA THR A 2 9.61 3.39 -29.27
C THR A 2 10.45 3.86 -28.09
N ASP A 3 9.83 4.63 -27.19
CA ASP A 3 10.43 5.05 -25.93
C ASP A 3 10.75 3.83 -25.04
N PRO A 4 11.79 3.88 -24.18
CA PRO A 4 12.16 2.75 -23.32
C PRO A 4 11.01 2.28 -22.41
N TRP A 5 10.10 3.19 -22.03
CA TRP A 5 8.93 2.88 -21.22
C TRP A 5 7.94 1.98 -21.98
N SER A 6 7.64 2.32 -23.24
CA SER A 6 6.76 1.51 -24.06
C SER A 6 7.33 0.11 -24.30
N LEU A 7 8.62 0.02 -24.60
CA LEU A 7 9.27 -1.26 -24.90
C LEU A 7 9.41 -2.18 -23.67
N ILE A 8 9.81 -1.64 -22.51
CA ILE A 8 10.17 -2.45 -21.33
C ILE A 8 8.96 -2.74 -20.43
N VAL A 9 8.01 -1.80 -20.34
CA VAL A 9 6.92 -1.89 -19.37
C VAL A 9 5.58 -2.02 -20.08
N LEU A 10 5.25 -1.08 -20.95
CA LEU A 10 3.90 -0.98 -21.50
C LEU A 10 3.53 -2.13 -22.43
N ASN A 11 4.37 -2.41 -23.43
CA ASN A 11 4.09 -3.44 -24.42
C ASN A 11 4.04 -4.83 -23.77
N PRO A 12 4.96 -5.20 -22.86
CA PRO A 12 4.81 -6.45 -22.11
C PRO A 12 3.51 -6.52 -21.32
N VAL A 13 3.17 -5.47 -20.56
CA VAL A 13 1.95 -5.45 -19.73
C VAL A 13 0.70 -5.56 -20.61
N LEU A 14 0.63 -4.79 -21.71
CA LEU A 14 -0.48 -4.80 -22.66
C LEU A 14 -0.65 -6.18 -23.32
N ASN A 15 0.42 -6.75 -23.85
CA ASN A 15 0.36 -8.03 -24.55
C ASN A 15 0.04 -9.18 -23.59
N VAL A 16 0.60 -9.18 -22.38
CA VAL A 16 0.25 -10.17 -21.35
C VAL A 16 -1.21 -10.02 -20.94
N LEU A 17 -1.71 -8.78 -20.79
CA LEU A 17 -3.11 -8.54 -20.45
C LEU A 17 -4.07 -9.07 -21.54
N ILE A 18 -3.77 -8.83 -22.81
CA ILE A 18 -4.56 -9.33 -23.94
C ILE A 18 -4.44 -10.86 -24.07
N ALA A 19 -3.25 -11.43 -23.87
CA ALA A 19 -3.08 -12.88 -23.89
C ALA A 19 -3.83 -13.56 -22.73
N LEU A 20 -3.85 -12.94 -21.55
CA LEU A 20 -4.64 -13.44 -20.42
C LEU A 20 -6.14 -13.35 -20.70
N SER A 21 -6.62 -12.32 -21.41
CA SER A 21 -8.04 -12.22 -21.74
C SER A 21 -8.47 -13.33 -22.69
N SER A 22 -7.68 -13.69 -23.71
CA SER A 22 -8.02 -14.82 -24.60
C SER A 22 -7.95 -16.17 -23.90
N VAL A 23 -6.97 -16.40 -23.03
CA VAL A 23 -6.89 -17.63 -22.22
C VAL A 23 -8.07 -17.74 -21.24
N LEU A 24 -8.56 -16.61 -20.71
CA LEU A 24 -9.67 -16.55 -19.76
C LEU A 24 -11.02 -16.30 -20.46
N TRP A 25 -11.26 -17.01 -21.57
CA TRP A 25 -12.53 -17.01 -22.31
C TRP A 25 -12.99 -15.63 -22.82
N GLY A 26 -12.06 -14.75 -23.15
CA GLY A 26 -12.34 -13.39 -23.62
C GLY A 26 -12.72 -12.41 -22.50
N ASN A 27 -12.61 -12.80 -21.23
CA ASN A 27 -13.00 -11.96 -20.10
C ASN A 27 -11.86 -11.05 -19.64
N PHE A 28 -11.95 -9.77 -20.01
CA PHE A 28 -10.92 -8.79 -19.69
C PHE A 28 -10.82 -8.47 -18.19
N GLY A 29 -11.92 -8.60 -17.43
CA GLY A 29 -11.91 -8.41 -15.98
C GLY A 29 -11.12 -9.50 -15.26
N LEU A 30 -11.30 -10.77 -15.67
CA LEU A 30 -10.48 -11.88 -15.18
C LEU A 30 -9.01 -11.71 -15.57
N ALA A 31 -8.73 -11.17 -16.76
CA ALA A 31 -7.36 -10.86 -17.18
C ALA A 31 -6.69 -9.82 -16.26
N ILE A 32 -7.40 -8.76 -15.88
CA ILE A 32 -6.91 -7.76 -14.90
C ILE A 32 -6.62 -8.43 -13.55
N ILE A 33 -7.53 -9.28 -13.06
CA ILE A 33 -7.33 -10.01 -11.79
C ILE A 33 -6.09 -10.90 -11.87
N ALA A 34 -5.98 -11.71 -12.92
CA ALA A 34 -4.86 -12.62 -13.13
C ALA A 34 -3.53 -11.87 -13.23
N LEU A 35 -3.47 -10.79 -14.02
CA LEU A 35 -2.30 -9.93 -14.12
C LEU A 35 -1.92 -9.33 -12.76
N THR A 36 -2.92 -8.87 -11.98
CA THR A 36 -2.69 -8.35 -10.63
C THR A 36 -2.02 -9.38 -9.74
N VAL A 37 -2.52 -10.63 -9.77
CA VAL A 37 -1.93 -11.74 -9.00
C VAL A 37 -0.50 -12.02 -9.46
N ILE A 38 -0.26 -12.10 -10.77
CA ILE A 38 1.09 -12.34 -11.33
C ILE A 38 2.07 -11.26 -10.89
N VAL A 39 1.71 -9.98 -11.04
CA VAL A 39 2.56 -8.86 -10.62
C VAL A 39 2.78 -8.89 -9.11
N ARG A 40 1.75 -9.18 -8.31
CA ARG A 40 1.88 -9.30 -6.84
C ARG A 40 2.79 -10.46 -6.43
N LEU A 41 2.74 -11.59 -7.12
CA LEU A 41 3.64 -12.73 -6.87
C LEU A 41 5.08 -12.41 -7.27
N ALA A 42 5.28 -11.76 -8.42
CA ALA A 42 6.61 -11.31 -8.85
C ALA A 42 7.23 -10.30 -7.88
N LEU A 43 6.42 -9.38 -7.34
CA LEU A 43 6.84 -8.39 -6.35
C LEU A 43 6.82 -8.90 -4.90
N LEU A 44 6.32 -10.11 -4.64
CA LEU A 44 6.22 -10.69 -3.30
C LEU A 44 7.54 -10.67 -2.51
N PRO A 45 8.71 -11.10 -3.04
CA PRO A 45 9.95 -11.05 -2.27
C PRO A 45 10.32 -9.62 -1.84
N LEU A 46 10.01 -8.64 -2.67
CA LEU A 46 10.19 -7.23 -2.35
C LEU A 46 9.19 -6.77 -1.28
N THR A 47 7.91 -7.10 -1.44
CA THR A 47 6.86 -6.77 -0.47
C THR A 47 7.12 -7.38 0.89
N LEU A 48 7.62 -8.62 0.97
CA LEU A 48 7.98 -9.26 2.22
C LEU A 48 9.13 -8.51 2.94
N LYS A 49 10.13 -8.03 2.20
CA LYS A 49 11.20 -7.20 2.77
C LYS A 49 10.64 -5.88 3.32
N GLN A 50 9.76 -5.22 2.57
CA GLN A 50 9.10 -3.98 2.99
C GLN A 50 8.27 -4.18 4.27
N LEU A 51 7.43 -5.22 4.31
CA LEU A 51 6.58 -5.50 5.48
C LEU A 51 7.39 -5.85 6.73
N LYS A 52 8.51 -6.58 6.59
CA LYS A 52 9.43 -6.85 7.70
C LYS A 52 10.04 -5.55 8.25
N ALA A 53 10.44 -4.63 7.38
CA ALA A 53 10.95 -3.31 7.79
C ALA A 53 9.86 -2.50 8.54
N THR A 54 8.63 -2.50 8.04
CA THR A 54 7.49 -1.87 8.73
C THR A 54 7.22 -2.50 10.10
N LYS A 55 7.29 -3.84 10.21
CA LYS A 55 7.12 -4.56 11.48
C LYS A 55 8.20 -4.20 12.50
N ALA A 56 9.45 -4.05 12.06
CA ALA A 56 10.55 -3.60 12.93
C ALA A 56 10.29 -2.19 13.48
N LEU A 57 9.79 -1.28 12.63
CA LEU A 57 9.39 0.07 13.04
C LEU A 57 8.23 0.05 14.05
N GLN A 58 7.24 -0.82 13.86
CA GLN A 58 6.14 -1.01 14.80
C GLN A 58 6.62 -1.47 16.18
N GLY A 59 7.59 -2.38 16.23
CA GLY A 59 8.21 -2.82 17.49
C GLY A 59 8.95 -1.70 18.24
N MET A 60 9.39 -0.65 17.53
CA MET A 60 10.05 0.52 18.13
C MET A 60 9.09 1.61 18.59
N GLN A 61 7.80 1.54 18.21
CA GLN A 61 6.79 2.51 18.64
C GLN A 61 6.79 2.81 20.14
N PRO A 62 6.86 1.84 21.08
CA PRO A 62 6.92 2.18 22.51
C PRO A 62 8.12 3.06 22.88
N LYS A 63 9.31 2.77 22.34
CA LYS A 63 10.52 3.58 22.56
C LYS A 63 10.39 4.97 21.93
N ILE A 64 9.80 5.06 20.75
CA ILE A 64 9.49 6.35 20.09
C ILE A 64 8.55 7.18 20.97
N GLN A 65 7.51 6.57 21.54
CA GLN A 65 6.56 7.24 22.43
C GLN A 65 7.22 7.72 23.73
N GLU A 66 8.14 6.94 24.31
CA GLU A 66 8.93 7.36 25.48
C GLU A 66 9.84 8.55 25.17
N LEU A 67 10.54 8.53 24.04
CA LEU A 67 11.36 9.65 23.59
C LEU A 67 10.52 10.91 23.37
N GLN A 68 9.32 10.78 22.79
CA GLN A 68 8.39 11.89 22.60
C GLN A 68 7.91 12.46 23.94
N LYS A 69 7.61 11.63 24.94
CA LYS A 69 7.27 12.08 26.30
C LYS A 69 8.44 12.80 26.97
N LYS A 70 9.67 12.30 26.80
CA LYS A 70 10.88 12.83 27.45
C LYS A 70 11.39 14.13 26.81
N TYR A 71 11.33 14.24 25.48
CA TYR A 71 11.91 15.34 24.72
C TYR A 71 10.89 16.18 23.93
N GLY A 72 9.58 15.98 24.11
CA GLY A 72 8.53 16.68 23.34
C GLY A 72 8.60 18.21 23.40
N LYS A 73 9.22 18.79 24.45
CA LYS A 73 9.47 20.23 24.58
C LYS A 73 10.66 20.74 23.74
N SER A 74 11.57 19.86 23.31
CA SER A 74 12.77 20.20 22.54
C SER A 74 12.77 19.42 21.23
N GLN A 75 12.18 20.02 20.19
CA GLN A 75 12.06 19.41 18.86
C GLN A 75 13.42 19.01 18.28
N GLN A 76 14.46 19.83 18.46
CA GLN A 76 15.81 19.52 18.00
C GLN A 76 16.40 18.28 18.70
N LYS A 77 16.27 18.17 20.03
CA LYS A 77 16.74 16.99 20.77
C LYS A 77 15.91 15.76 20.42
N LEU A 78 14.60 15.90 20.26
CA LEU A 78 13.72 14.81 19.85
C LEU A 78 14.14 14.25 18.48
N GLN A 79 14.40 15.11 17.50
CA GLN A 79 14.87 14.68 16.17
C GLN A 79 16.24 13.99 16.24
N GLN A 80 17.17 14.50 17.07
CA GLN A 80 18.49 13.90 17.25
C GLN A 80 18.41 12.50 17.90
N GLU A 81 17.64 12.36 18.98
CA GLU A 81 17.47 11.07 19.67
C GLU A 81 16.66 10.07 18.84
N MET A 82 15.65 10.54 18.08
CA MET A 82 14.97 9.72 17.07
C MET A 82 15.92 9.18 16.01
N LYS A 83 16.81 10.03 15.48
CA LYS A 83 17.81 9.60 14.48
C LYS A 83 18.77 8.57 15.07
N LYS A 84 19.24 8.77 16.30
CA LYS A 84 20.08 7.80 17.01
C LYS A 84 19.35 6.46 17.20
N LEU A 85 18.10 6.48 17.67
CA LEU A 85 17.30 5.27 17.85
C LEU A 85 17.17 4.48 16.54
N TYR A 86 16.88 5.15 15.42
CA TYR A 86 16.79 4.48 14.12
C TYR A 86 18.13 3.92 13.64
N ALA A 87 19.22 4.64 13.87
CA ALA A 87 20.57 4.19 13.50
C ALA A 87 21.02 2.98 14.34
N GLU A 88 20.81 3.02 15.66
CA GLU A 88 21.11 1.92 16.59
C GLU A 88 20.29 0.66 16.28
N ALA A 89 19.03 0.84 15.87
CA ALA A 89 18.18 -0.27 15.46
C ALA A 89 18.47 -0.78 14.03
N GLY A 90 19.30 -0.09 13.25
CA GLY A 90 19.59 -0.44 11.86
C GLY A 90 18.38 -0.34 10.93
N VAL A 91 17.35 0.45 11.29
CA VAL A 91 16.10 0.57 10.53
C VAL A 91 16.08 1.87 9.73
N ASN A 92 15.86 1.78 8.42
CA ASN A 92 15.73 2.95 7.55
C ASN A 92 14.25 3.38 7.41
N PRO A 93 13.84 4.56 7.93
CA PRO A 93 12.46 5.05 7.79
C PRO A 93 12.07 5.34 6.33
N LEU A 94 13.03 5.66 5.45
CA LEU A 94 12.76 5.91 4.03
C LEU A 94 12.40 4.63 3.26
N GLY A 95 12.72 3.46 3.79
CA GLY A 95 12.31 2.18 3.21
C GLY A 95 10.79 2.00 3.11
N CYS A 96 10.02 2.75 3.92
CA CYS A 96 8.56 2.73 3.90
C CYS A 96 7.95 3.45 2.69
N LEU A 97 8.72 4.29 1.97
CA LEU A 97 8.25 5.00 0.77
C LEU A 97 8.45 4.17 -0.51
N TRP A 98 9.28 3.13 -0.47
CA TRP A 98 9.56 2.24 -1.61
C TRP A 98 8.30 1.59 -2.23
N PRO A 99 7.30 1.12 -1.46
CA PRO A 99 6.10 0.52 -2.04
C PRO A 99 5.37 1.48 -2.98
N MET A 100 5.30 2.76 -2.61
CA MET A 100 4.62 3.77 -3.40
C MET A 100 5.34 4.06 -4.73
N LEU A 101 6.68 4.14 -4.71
CA LEU A 101 7.48 4.38 -5.92
C LEU A 101 7.37 3.25 -6.93
N VAL A 102 7.33 2.00 -6.47
CA VAL A 102 7.14 0.84 -7.36
C VAL A 102 5.72 0.77 -7.88
N GLN A 103 4.74 1.21 -7.09
CA GLN A 103 3.33 1.10 -7.41
C GLN A 103 2.88 2.07 -8.51
N PHE A 104 3.43 3.30 -8.55
CA PHE A 104 3.07 4.31 -9.55
C PHE A 104 3.29 3.83 -11.00
N PRO A 105 4.48 3.34 -11.39
CA PRO A 105 4.69 2.75 -12.72
C PRO A 105 3.68 1.65 -13.06
N VAL A 106 3.38 0.76 -12.11
CA VAL A 106 2.42 -0.34 -12.33
C VAL A 106 1.02 0.22 -12.66
N TRP A 107 0.58 1.26 -11.96
CA TRP A 107 -0.70 1.92 -12.27
C TRP A 107 -0.72 2.57 -13.64
N ILE A 108 0.34 3.30 -14.00
CA ILE A 108 0.45 3.98 -15.30
C ILE A 108 0.42 2.95 -16.42
N ALA A 109 1.22 1.88 -16.30
CA ALA A 109 1.29 0.82 -17.30
C ALA A 109 -0.06 0.14 -17.48
N LEU A 110 -0.74 -0.19 -16.38
CA LEU A 110 -2.05 -0.83 -16.44
C LEU A 110 -3.13 0.10 -17.01
N TYR A 111 -3.17 1.36 -16.57
CA TYR A 111 -4.11 2.35 -17.09
C TYR A 111 -3.96 2.51 -18.61
N GLN A 112 -2.73 2.74 -19.08
CA GLN A 112 -2.46 2.87 -20.51
C GLN A 112 -2.79 1.58 -21.26
N SER A 113 -2.52 0.42 -20.68
CA SER A 113 -2.87 -0.87 -21.30
C SER A 113 -4.38 -1.08 -21.43
N ILE A 114 -5.15 -0.78 -20.39
CA ILE A 114 -6.62 -0.87 -20.41
C ILE A 114 -7.18 0.10 -21.45
N MET A 115 -6.74 1.35 -21.44
CA MET A 115 -7.25 2.37 -22.36
C MET A 115 -6.96 2.04 -23.83
N ARG A 116 -5.82 1.42 -24.13
CA ARG A 116 -5.49 0.97 -25.50
C ARG A 116 -6.23 -0.31 -25.89
N ALA A 117 -6.30 -1.28 -25.00
CA ALA A 117 -6.93 -2.57 -25.30
C ALA A 117 -8.46 -2.48 -25.47
N LEU A 118 -9.10 -1.53 -24.77
CA LEU A 118 -10.55 -1.31 -24.84
C LEU A 118 -10.92 -0.15 -25.78
N ALA A 119 -9.96 0.40 -26.52
CA ALA A 119 -10.23 1.46 -27.47
C ALA A 119 -11.00 0.90 -28.68
N THR A 120 -12.09 1.56 -29.04
CA THR A 120 -13.01 1.10 -30.10
C THR A 120 -12.93 1.94 -31.37
N THR A 121 -12.05 2.94 -31.44
CA THR A 121 -11.91 3.79 -32.64
C THR A 121 -10.93 3.17 -33.64
N PRO A 122 -11.16 3.30 -34.97
CA PRO A 122 -10.28 2.70 -35.98
C PRO A 122 -8.81 3.09 -35.82
N ASP A 123 -8.52 4.36 -35.56
CA ASP A 123 -7.16 4.86 -35.36
C ASP A 123 -6.48 4.24 -34.14
N SER A 124 -7.23 4.03 -33.05
CA SER A 124 -6.72 3.39 -31.84
C SER A 124 -6.45 1.90 -32.02
N LEU A 125 -7.19 1.22 -32.91
CA LEU A 125 -6.96 -0.18 -33.25
C LEU A 125 -5.70 -0.32 -34.12
N LEU A 126 -5.46 0.62 -35.03
CA LEU A 126 -4.20 0.71 -35.78
C LEU A 126 -3.02 0.97 -34.83
N ASP A 127 -3.13 1.92 -33.91
CA ASP A 127 -2.08 2.17 -32.90
C ASP A 127 -1.84 0.95 -32.02
N LEU A 128 -2.91 0.30 -31.54
CA LEU A 128 -2.84 -0.95 -30.78
C LEU A 128 -2.05 -2.00 -31.56
N SER A 129 -2.38 -2.21 -32.84
CA SER A 129 -1.73 -3.22 -33.70
C SER A 129 -0.21 -3.05 -33.79
N GLN A 130 0.31 -1.81 -33.74
CA GLN A 130 1.74 -1.52 -33.77
C GLN A 130 2.46 -1.92 -32.47
N HIS A 131 1.73 -2.06 -31.37
CA HIS A 131 2.25 -2.44 -30.06
C HIS A 131 2.01 -3.92 -29.73
N LEU A 132 1.24 -4.64 -30.54
CA LEU A 132 1.00 -6.07 -30.34
C LEU A 132 2.21 -6.90 -30.76
N TYR A 133 2.51 -7.90 -29.95
CA TYR A 133 3.42 -8.97 -30.34
C TYR A 133 2.73 -9.88 -31.35
N SER A 134 3.51 -10.49 -32.23
CA SER A 134 3.06 -11.42 -33.28
C SER A 134 2.59 -12.78 -32.73
N TRP A 135 2.12 -12.83 -31.48
CA TRP A 135 1.61 -14.03 -30.82
C TRP A 135 0.18 -14.33 -31.30
N PRO A 136 -0.11 -15.55 -31.78
CA PRO A 136 -1.45 -15.91 -32.26
C PRO A 136 -2.56 -15.69 -31.23
N VAL A 137 -2.22 -15.89 -29.95
CA VAL A 137 -3.11 -15.74 -28.79
C VAL A 137 -3.55 -14.29 -28.57
N VAL A 138 -2.76 -13.31 -29.05
CA VAL A 138 -3.03 -11.87 -28.92
C VAL A 138 -3.92 -11.38 -30.05
N THR A 139 -3.68 -11.82 -31.28
CA THR A 139 -4.42 -11.38 -32.47
C THR A 139 -5.87 -11.89 -32.51
N GLN A 140 -6.14 -13.04 -31.89
CA GLN A 140 -7.49 -13.64 -31.83
C GLN A 140 -8.36 -13.07 -30.69
N ALA A 141 -7.76 -12.31 -29.77
CA ALA A 141 -8.41 -11.79 -28.58
C ALA A 141 -9.20 -10.49 -28.81
N ILE A 142 -9.17 -9.95 -30.03
CA ILE A 142 -9.72 -8.64 -30.38
C ILE A 142 -11.04 -8.84 -31.15
N PRO A 143 -12.14 -8.16 -30.75
CA PRO A 143 -12.25 -7.18 -29.67
C PRO A 143 -12.33 -7.80 -28.26
N CYS A 144 -11.62 -7.22 -27.30
CA CYS A 144 -11.65 -7.66 -25.91
C CYS A 144 -13.02 -7.36 -25.25
N GLY A 145 -13.58 -8.33 -24.53
CA GLY A 145 -14.83 -8.15 -23.78
C GLY A 145 -14.66 -7.12 -22.66
N SER A 146 -15.28 -5.95 -22.79
CA SER A 146 -15.16 -4.85 -21.81
C SER A 146 -16.07 -4.99 -20.58
N GLN A 147 -17.01 -5.93 -20.60
CA GLN A 147 -17.97 -6.15 -19.52
C GLN A 147 -17.42 -7.15 -18.50
N PHE A 148 -17.53 -6.81 -17.21
CA PHE A 148 -17.21 -7.71 -16.11
C PHE A 148 -18.11 -7.44 -14.92
N LEU A 149 -18.93 -8.43 -14.53
CA LEU A 149 -19.97 -8.26 -13.52
C LEU A 149 -20.93 -7.11 -13.91
N TRP A 150 -21.04 -6.06 -13.10
CA TRP A 150 -21.81 -4.84 -13.40
C TRP A 150 -20.96 -3.72 -14.03
N LEU A 151 -19.67 -3.99 -14.29
CA LEU A 151 -18.70 -2.99 -14.72
C LEU A 151 -18.52 -2.97 -16.23
N ASN A 152 -18.37 -1.77 -16.77
CA ASN A 152 -17.76 -1.54 -18.06
C ASN A 152 -16.33 -1.04 -17.85
N LEU A 153 -15.35 -1.90 -18.09
CA LEU A 153 -13.95 -1.72 -17.67
C LEU A 153 -13.25 -0.53 -18.31
N GLY A 154 -13.78 -0.02 -19.44
CA GLY A 154 -13.28 1.17 -20.13
C GLY A 154 -13.81 2.50 -19.60
N TYR A 155 -14.84 2.48 -18.74
CA TYR A 155 -15.50 3.67 -18.21
C TYR A 155 -15.54 3.65 -16.67
N PRO A 156 -15.66 4.81 -16.01
CA PRO A 156 -15.83 4.87 -14.55
C PRO A 156 -17.08 4.11 -14.07
N ASP A 157 -17.00 3.53 -12.88
CA ASP A 157 -18.15 2.86 -12.23
C ASP A 157 -19.12 3.89 -11.63
N SER A 158 -20.39 3.84 -12.03
CA SER A 158 -21.44 4.74 -11.56
C SER A 158 -22.10 4.29 -10.25
N THR A 159 -21.89 3.04 -9.81
CA THR A 159 -22.65 2.41 -8.71
C THR A 159 -22.10 2.68 -7.31
N LEU A 160 -20.97 3.40 -7.21
CA LEU A 160 -20.18 3.62 -5.97
C LEU A 160 -19.63 2.34 -5.30
N ILE A 161 -19.98 1.15 -5.78
CA ILE A 161 -19.60 -0.12 -5.14
C ILE A 161 -18.08 -0.25 -5.10
N LEU A 162 -17.39 0.01 -6.22
CA LEU A 162 -15.92 -0.03 -6.25
C LEU A 162 -15.29 1.04 -5.38
N ALA A 163 -15.87 2.24 -5.31
CA ALA A 163 -15.36 3.32 -4.48
C ALA A 163 -15.36 2.93 -2.99
N VAL A 164 -16.45 2.31 -2.52
CA VAL A 164 -16.56 1.80 -1.14
C VAL A 164 -15.57 0.67 -0.90
N ILE A 165 -15.42 -0.27 -1.84
CA ILE A 165 -14.48 -1.39 -1.69
C ILE A 165 -13.04 -0.88 -1.65
N VAL A 166 -12.63 -0.03 -2.59
CA VAL A 166 -11.26 0.50 -2.65
C VAL A 166 -10.97 1.37 -1.44
N GLY A 167 -11.85 2.32 -1.12
CA GLY A 167 -11.70 3.18 0.06
C GLY A 167 -11.67 2.38 1.36
N GLY A 168 -12.60 1.44 1.55
CA GLY A 168 -12.66 0.59 2.74
C GLY A 168 -11.41 -0.28 2.88
N THR A 169 -10.98 -0.95 1.81
CA THR A 169 -9.78 -1.79 1.84
C THR A 169 -8.49 -1.00 2.04
N MET A 170 -8.36 0.19 1.44
CA MET A 170 -7.22 1.08 1.71
C MET A 170 -7.18 1.55 3.15
N TRP A 171 -8.33 1.93 3.71
CA TRP A 171 -8.43 2.30 5.12
C TRP A 171 -7.99 1.15 6.03
N VAL A 172 -8.45 -0.08 5.76
CA VAL A 172 -8.04 -1.29 6.50
C VAL A 172 -6.52 -1.47 6.45
N GLN A 173 -5.92 -1.45 5.25
CA GLN A 173 -4.47 -1.57 5.09
C GLN A 173 -3.69 -0.49 5.86
N GLN A 174 -4.10 0.78 5.71
CA GLN A 174 -3.46 1.90 6.38
C GLN A 174 -3.56 1.79 7.90
N LYS A 175 -4.72 1.31 8.40
CA LYS A 175 -4.97 1.12 9.82
C LYS A 175 -4.15 -0.03 10.40
N MET A 176 -3.92 -1.11 9.66
CA MET A 176 -3.05 -2.21 10.11
C MET A 176 -1.61 -1.74 10.39
N VAL A 177 -1.11 -0.75 9.65
CA VAL A 177 0.27 -0.25 9.83
C VAL A 177 0.42 0.95 10.75
N THR A 178 -0.60 1.81 10.86
CA THR A 178 -0.44 3.12 11.52
C THR A 178 -0.86 3.09 12.99
N GLY A 179 0.13 3.17 13.89
CA GLY A 179 -0.09 3.16 15.34
C GLY A 179 -0.48 4.50 15.97
N PRO A 180 -0.88 4.51 17.25
CA PRO A 180 -1.17 5.72 18.00
C PRO A 180 0.12 6.52 18.31
N SER A 181 0.01 7.84 18.27
CA SER A 181 1.09 8.78 18.61
C SER A 181 0.65 9.69 19.76
N PRO A 182 1.51 9.91 20.79
CA PRO A 182 1.22 10.81 21.91
C PRO A 182 1.38 12.30 21.55
N ASP A 183 2.12 12.64 20.47
CA ASP A 183 2.19 14.01 19.96
C ASP A 183 0.89 14.37 19.22
N PRO A 184 0.13 15.39 19.66
CA PRO A 184 -1.11 15.83 19.00
C PRO A 184 -0.92 16.23 17.53
N ARG A 185 0.24 16.82 17.18
CA ARG A 185 0.54 17.22 15.79
C ARG A 185 0.75 16.00 14.89
N GLN A 186 1.47 15.00 15.39
CA GLN A 186 1.68 13.76 14.64
C GLN A 186 0.40 12.92 14.58
N GLN A 187 -0.43 12.94 15.62
CA GLN A 187 -1.73 12.26 15.62
C GLN A 187 -2.68 12.86 14.58
N SER A 188 -2.75 14.19 14.45
CA SER A 188 -3.59 14.83 13.44
C SER A 188 -3.11 14.51 12.03
N MET A 189 -1.79 14.51 11.79
CA MET A 189 -1.19 14.11 10.51
C MET A 189 -1.51 12.64 10.18
N ASN A 190 -1.35 11.72 11.15
CA ASN A 190 -1.67 10.30 10.96
C ASN A 190 -3.16 10.09 10.66
N ARG A 191 -4.06 10.83 11.35
CA ARG A 191 -5.50 10.75 11.13
C ARG A 191 -5.89 11.27 9.74
N MET A 192 -5.29 12.39 9.33
CA MET A 192 -5.49 12.96 8.00
C MET A 192 -5.05 11.95 6.93
N MET A 193 -3.87 11.35 7.04
CA MET A 193 -3.42 10.33 6.09
C MET A 193 -4.34 9.09 6.10
N GLN A 194 -4.78 8.64 7.27
CA GLN A 194 -5.70 7.48 7.40
C GLN A 194 -7.08 7.71 6.79
N MET A 195 -7.56 8.94 6.74
CA MET A 195 -8.92 9.24 6.24
C MET A 195 -8.90 9.80 4.83
N MET A 196 -7.98 10.72 4.54
CA MET A 196 -7.93 11.44 3.28
C MET A 196 -7.41 10.59 2.13
N MET A 197 -6.38 9.76 2.34
CA MET A 197 -5.86 8.91 1.26
C MET A 197 -6.90 7.89 0.78
N PRO A 198 -7.56 7.11 1.67
CA PRO A 198 -8.61 6.19 1.22
C PRO A 198 -9.79 6.90 0.55
N LEU A 199 -10.18 8.08 1.06
CA LEU A 199 -11.23 8.89 0.44
C LEU A 199 -10.82 9.37 -0.96
N MET A 200 -9.59 9.86 -1.11
CA MET A 200 -9.06 10.30 -2.41
C MET A 200 -9.08 9.17 -3.43
N PHE A 201 -8.65 7.96 -3.03
CA PHE A 201 -8.71 6.80 -3.93
C PHE A 201 -10.13 6.34 -4.22
N ALA A 202 -11.05 6.43 -3.26
CA ALA A 202 -12.47 6.21 -3.52
C ALA A 202 -13.00 7.21 -4.57
N VAL A 203 -12.65 8.50 -4.48
CA VAL A 203 -13.01 9.49 -5.51
C VAL A 203 -12.33 9.18 -6.85
N PHE A 204 -11.06 8.79 -6.87
CA PHE A 204 -10.36 8.41 -8.11
C PHE A 204 -11.03 7.25 -8.83
N THR A 205 -11.63 6.29 -8.11
CA THR A 205 -12.40 5.22 -8.79
C THR A 205 -13.63 5.72 -9.56
N LEU A 206 -14.14 6.90 -9.22
CA LEU A 206 -15.24 7.56 -9.93
C LEU A 206 -14.76 8.40 -11.11
N MET A 207 -13.46 8.68 -11.19
CA MET A 207 -12.85 9.49 -12.26
C MET A 207 -12.13 8.65 -13.31
N PHE A 208 -11.59 7.49 -12.91
CA PHE A 208 -10.83 6.60 -13.76
C PHE A 208 -11.65 5.38 -14.21
N PRO A 209 -11.25 4.70 -15.30
CA PRO A 209 -11.90 3.49 -15.76
C PRO A 209 -12.02 2.43 -14.66
N SER A 210 -13.17 1.76 -14.62
CA SER A 210 -13.48 0.76 -13.60
C SER A 210 -12.53 -0.44 -13.65
N GLY A 211 -11.85 -0.71 -14.78
CA GLY A 211 -10.78 -1.69 -14.85
C GLY A 211 -9.57 -1.36 -13.97
N LEU A 212 -9.22 -0.08 -13.84
CA LEU A 212 -8.17 0.36 -12.91
C LEU A 212 -8.64 0.26 -11.46
N ALA A 213 -9.90 0.59 -11.19
CA ALA A 213 -10.51 0.44 -9.87
C ALA A 213 -10.61 -1.03 -9.43
N LEU A 214 -10.95 -1.94 -10.34
CA LEU A 214 -10.94 -3.39 -10.12
C LEU A 214 -9.53 -3.87 -9.72
N PHE A 215 -8.50 -3.42 -10.44
CA PHE A 215 -7.12 -3.68 -10.07
C PHE A 215 -6.83 -3.22 -8.65
N TRP A 216 -7.18 -1.99 -8.26
CA TRP A 216 -6.95 -1.50 -6.89
C TRP A 216 -7.66 -2.36 -5.85
N ALA A 217 -8.92 -2.73 -6.08
CA ALA A 217 -9.67 -3.58 -5.16
C ALA A 217 -8.97 -4.93 -4.93
N VAL A 218 -8.61 -5.63 -6.02
CA VAL A 218 -7.95 -6.93 -5.97
C VAL A 218 -6.56 -6.81 -5.33
N SER A 219 -5.81 -5.80 -5.73
CA SER A 219 -4.45 -5.51 -5.24
C SER A 219 -4.46 -5.20 -3.75
N ASN A 220 -5.48 -4.48 -3.25
CA ASN A 220 -5.65 -4.21 -1.82
C ASN A 220 -6.01 -5.48 -1.04
N VAL A 221 -6.93 -6.30 -1.54
CA VAL A 221 -7.28 -7.57 -0.90
C VAL A 221 -6.05 -8.47 -0.77
N ILE A 222 -5.29 -8.66 -1.86
CA ILE A 222 -4.04 -9.42 -1.84
C ILE A 222 -3.05 -8.82 -0.83
N GLY A 223 -2.91 -7.50 -0.82
CA GLY A 223 -2.04 -6.80 0.13
C GLY A 223 -2.45 -7.03 1.59
N ILE A 224 -3.75 -7.00 1.91
CA ILE A 224 -4.27 -7.30 3.26
C ILE A 224 -3.95 -8.73 3.64
N VAL A 225 -4.16 -9.68 2.73
CA VAL A 225 -3.87 -11.10 2.96
C VAL A 225 -2.39 -11.31 3.25
N ILE A 226 -1.49 -10.79 2.40
CA ILE A 226 -0.04 -10.88 2.61
C ILE A 226 0.34 -10.22 3.94
N GLN A 227 -0.19 -9.03 4.21
CA GLN A 227 0.11 -8.30 5.44
C GLN A 227 -0.36 -9.07 6.69
N TYR A 228 -1.55 -9.68 6.65
CA TYR A 228 -2.06 -10.52 7.72
C TYR A 228 -1.10 -11.67 8.03
N PHE A 229 -0.56 -12.36 7.02
CA PHE A 229 0.38 -13.46 7.24
C PHE A 229 1.76 -12.99 7.76
N VAL A 230 2.19 -11.75 7.46
CA VAL A 230 3.52 -11.25 7.88
C VAL A 230 3.48 -10.52 9.22
N THR A 231 2.53 -9.59 9.39
CA THR A 231 2.42 -8.70 10.54
C THR A 231 1.19 -8.97 11.41
N GLY A 232 0.28 -9.84 10.98
CA GLY A 232 -1.02 -10.02 11.63
C GLY A 232 -1.94 -8.83 11.38
N TRP A 233 -2.98 -8.71 12.22
CA TRP A 233 -3.94 -7.59 12.19
C TRP A 233 -3.33 -6.23 12.60
N GLY A 234 -2.10 -6.20 13.10
CA GLY A 234 -1.42 -4.97 13.53
C GLY A 234 -2.29 -4.17 14.50
N TYR A 235 -2.49 -2.88 14.23
CA TYR A 235 -3.28 -1.98 15.08
C TYR A 235 -4.81 -2.09 14.93
N LEU A 236 -5.32 -3.00 14.08
CA LEU A 236 -6.76 -3.31 14.08
C LEU A 236 -7.18 -4.13 15.31
N ARG A 237 -6.26 -4.86 15.94
CA ARG A 237 -6.46 -5.55 17.21
C ARG A 237 -5.40 -5.09 18.21
N PRO A 238 -5.69 -4.08 19.05
CA PRO A 238 -4.75 -3.64 20.07
C PRO A 238 -4.38 -4.83 20.98
N LYS A 239 -3.08 -5.06 21.22
CA LYS A 239 -2.66 -6.04 22.23
C LYS A 239 -3.06 -5.53 23.63
N PRO A 240 -3.52 -6.40 24.54
CA PRO A 240 -3.82 -6.03 25.92
C PRO A 240 -2.61 -5.40 26.60
N SER A 241 -2.83 -4.34 27.36
CA SER A 241 -1.87 -3.43 27.99
C SER A 241 -1.03 -4.03 29.15
N THR A 242 -0.83 -5.35 29.19
CA THR A 242 -0.21 -6.03 30.35
C THR A 242 1.31 -5.84 30.44
N GLU A 243 1.96 -5.23 29.45
CA GLU A 243 3.42 -5.07 29.40
C GLU A 243 3.87 -3.59 29.38
N LEU A 244 3.05 -2.70 29.93
CA LEU A 244 3.45 -1.35 30.34
C LEU A 244 3.63 -1.33 31.87
N ALA A 245 4.31 -2.33 32.42
CA ALA A 245 4.80 -2.22 33.78
C ALA A 245 5.82 -1.06 33.79
N PRO A 246 5.62 -0.01 34.59
CA PRO A 246 6.60 1.05 34.69
C PRO A 246 7.87 0.42 35.23
N VAL A 247 8.96 0.45 34.45
CA VAL A 247 10.29 0.20 34.99
C VAL A 247 10.54 1.31 36.01
N HIS A 248 10.20 1.02 37.28
CA HIS A 248 10.46 1.90 38.39
C HIS A 248 11.95 2.19 38.41
N GLY A 249 12.28 3.48 38.34
CA GLY A 249 13.63 3.96 38.45
C GLY A 249 14.21 3.53 39.79
N SER A 250 15.21 2.65 39.74
CA SER A 250 16.17 2.54 40.82
C SER A 250 16.98 3.84 40.87
N LYS A 251 16.52 4.80 41.70
CA LYS A 251 17.38 5.86 42.24
C LYS A 251 17.07 6.12 43.72
N SER A 252 18.09 5.81 44.51
CA SER A 252 18.50 6.47 45.76
C SER A 252 17.48 6.53 46.91
N ALA A 253 17.65 5.64 47.88
CA ALA A 253 17.36 5.97 49.27
C ALA A 253 18.63 6.57 49.89
N THR A 254 18.73 7.89 49.88
CA THR A 254 19.60 8.64 50.80
C THR A 254 18.83 9.81 51.36
N LYS A 255 18.53 9.75 52.67
CA LYS A 255 18.43 10.82 53.68
C LYS A 255 17.48 10.33 54.79
N SER A 256 17.95 10.05 56.00
CA SER A 256 18.43 10.97 57.05
C SER A 256 17.34 11.26 58.10
N GLY A 257 17.52 10.65 59.29
CA GLY A 257 17.31 11.30 60.60
C GLY A 257 15.96 11.14 61.31
N ARG A 258 15.94 10.37 62.41
CA ARG A 258 15.65 10.86 63.79
C ARG A 258 15.63 9.72 64.85
N GLN A 259 16.45 9.92 65.89
CA GLN A 259 16.20 9.70 67.34
C GLN A 259 15.58 8.39 67.88
N SER A 260 16.35 7.70 68.75
CA SER A 260 15.98 7.28 70.12
C SER A 260 17.24 6.66 70.77
N ARG A 261 18.01 7.32 71.65
CA ARG A 261 17.86 7.53 73.11
C ARG A 261 17.45 6.30 73.93
N LYS A 262 18.35 5.95 74.88
CA LYS A 262 18.21 5.18 76.14
C LYS A 262 18.56 3.69 76.10
N GLY A 263 19.44 3.31 77.03
CA GLY A 263 19.79 1.93 77.41
C GLY A 263 21.27 1.81 77.63
#